data_AF-A0A451AYE0-F1
#
_entry.id   AF-A0A451AYE0-F1
#
_cell.length_a   1.000
_cell.length_b   1.000
_cell.length_c   1.000
_cell.angle_alpha   90.00
_cell.angle_beta   90.00
_cell.angle_gamma   90.00
#
_symmetry.space_group_name_H-M   'P 1'
#
loop_
_entity.id
_entity.type
_entity.pdbx_description
1 polymer ?
#
loop_
_entity_poly.entity_id
_entity_poly.type
_entity_poly.pdbx_seq_one_letter_code
_entity_poly.pdbx_strand_id
1 'polypeptide(L)'
;MNQHMKYLIIDDMREHIRHPVRILRDAKHEVKTARSLDEGWQWIQDEHRRPFDLVILDLALDKKTEEFTKEQNIIWNAMRLRHLDLLPSSGQAMGLRLWRKRREMRQRYCYMTNNRFLWRPQLDKEDPEFEKKASEGELSKEISDLILEKSSIRLDNVAEKFEIAHKIWDDKKWLE
;
A
#
# COMPACT_ATOMS: atom_id res chain seq x y z
N MET A 1 14.93 19.37 8.39
CA MET A 1 14.17 19.92 7.25
C MET A 1 13.37 18.76 6.69
N ASN A 2 12.04 18.78 6.76
CA ASN A 2 11.24 17.72 6.17
C ASN A 2 11.42 17.76 4.65
N GLN A 3 11.67 16.60 4.07
CA GLN A 3 11.89 16.47 2.63
C GLN A 3 10.55 16.64 1.92
N HIS A 4 10.48 17.53 0.93
CA HIS A 4 9.27 17.65 0.10
C HIS A 4 9.05 16.31 -0.63
N MET A 5 7.87 15.70 -0.44
CA MET A 5 7.52 14.41 -1.04
C MET A 5 6.19 14.48 -1.81
N LYS A 6 6.01 13.55 -2.74
CA LYS A 6 4.83 13.37 -3.58
C LYS A 6 4.15 12.03 -3.25
N TYR A 7 2.93 12.12 -2.72
CA TYR A 7 2.13 10.99 -2.27
C TYR A 7 0.92 10.75 -3.17
N LEU A 8 0.56 9.47 -3.33
CA LEU A 8 -0.75 9.05 -3.83
C LEU A 8 -1.45 8.21 -2.76
N ILE A 9 -2.64 8.63 -2.33
CA ILE A 9 -3.44 7.87 -1.36
C ILE A 9 -4.66 7.28 -2.08
N ILE A 10 -4.78 5.96 -2.08
CA ILE A 10 -5.86 5.21 -2.73
C ILE A 10 -6.77 4.64 -1.65
N ASP A 11 -7.90 5.28 -1.41
CA ASP A 11 -8.86 4.94 -0.35
C ASP A 11 -10.26 5.40 -0.80
N ASP A 12 -11.28 4.53 -0.68
CA ASP A 12 -12.64 4.84 -1.10
C ASP A 12 -13.43 5.66 -0.07
N MET A 13 -12.94 5.77 1.16
CA MET A 13 -13.56 6.51 2.27
C MET A 13 -12.82 7.83 2.52
N ARG A 14 -13.33 8.92 1.95
CA ARG A 14 -12.70 10.26 2.03
C ARG A 14 -12.51 10.74 3.47
N GLU A 15 -13.45 10.45 4.34
CA GLU A 15 -13.44 10.80 5.76
C GLU A 15 -12.21 10.26 6.49
N HIS A 16 -11.72 9.08 6.11
CA HIS A 16 -10.56 8.45 6.73
C HIS A 16 -9.25 9.12 6.33
N ILE A 17 -9.18 9.67 5.12
CA ILE A 17 -7.94 10.27 4.59
C ILE A 17 -7.94 11.80 4.64
N ARG A 18 -9.07 12.44 4.99
CA ARG A 18 -9.22 13.90 5.01
C ARG A 18 -8.16 14.57 5.87
N HIS A 19 -7.93 14.06 7.07
CA HIS A 19 -6.95 14.60 8.00
C HIS A 19 -5.51 14.38 7.53
N PRO A 20 -5.08 13.13 7.20
CA PRO A 20 -3.76 12.88 6.59
C PRO A 20 -3.45 13.79 5.40
N VAL A 21 -4.38 13.89 4.44
CA VAL A 21 -4.21 14.70 3.22
C VAL A 21 -3.99 16.18 3.55
N ARG A 22 -4.79 16.74 4.49
CA ARG A 22 -4.67 18.14 4.88
C ARG A 22 -3.28 18.43 5.46
N ILE A 23 -2.82 17.59 6.38
CA ILE A 23 -1.56 17.81 7.08
C ILE A 23 -0.36 17.74 6.15
N LEU A 24 -0.33 16.72 5.29
CA LEU A 24 0.74 16.58 4.32
C LEU A 24 0.81 17.80 3.39
N ARG A 25 -0.34 18.32 2.95
CA ARG A 25 -0.40 19.56 2.16
C ARG A 25 0.02 20.80 2.94
N ASP A 26 -0.39 20.93 4.21
CA ASP A 26 0.01 22.04 5.09
C ASP A 26 1.53 22.03 5.32
N ALA A 27 2.14 20.84 5.43
CA ALA A 27 3.58 20.60 5.45
C ALA A 27 4.26 20.68 4.06
N LYS A 28 3.55 21.18 3.04
CA LYS A 28 4.03 21.44 1.68
C LYS A 28 4.35 20.21 0.83
N HIS A 29 3.87 19.02 1.19
CA HIS A 29 3.97 17.84 0.32
C HIS A 29 2.93 17.88 -0.81
N GLU A 30 3.24 17.26 -1.94
CA GLU A 30 2.27 17.02 -3.02
C GLU A 30 1.42 15.79 -2.66
N VAL A 31 0.10 15.89 -2.70
CA VAL A 31 -0.80 14.78 -2.34
C VAL A 31 -1.91 14.65 -3.38
N LYS A 32 -1.89 13.53 -4.11
CA LYS A 32 -3.00 13.07 -4.94
C LYS A 32 -3.82 12.01 -4.20
N THR A 33 -5.10 11.91 -4.51
CA THR A 33 -6.01 10.93 -3.91
C THR A 33 -6.80 10.24 -4.99
N ALA A 34 -7.00 8.93 -4.88
CA ALA A 34 -7.87 8.15 -5.75
C ALA A 34 -8.90 7.38 -4.92
N ARG A 35 -10.11 7.19 -5.46
CA ARG A 35 -11.25 6.54 -4.79
C ARG A 35 -11.54 5.13 -5.28
N SER A 36 -10.78 4.68 -6.26
CA SER A 36 -10.87 3.36 -6.84
C SER A 36 -9.48 2.88 -7.24
N LEU A 37 -9.39 1.57 -7.43
CA LEU A 37 -8.17 0.93 -7.90
C LEU A 37 -7.81 1.40 -9.32
N ASP A 38 -8.79 1.56 -10.20
CA ASP A 38 -8.56 2.01 -11.58
C ASP A 38 -8.00 3.43 -11.64
N GLU A 39 -8.57 4.37 -10.87
CA GLU A 39 -8.09 5.74 -10.81
C GLU A 39 -6.66 5.79 -10.24
N GLY A 40 -6.41 5.04 -9.17
CA GLY A 40 -5.09 4.95 -8.58
C GLY A 40 -4.06 4.32 -9.51
N TRP A 41 -4.44 3.27 -10.24
CA TRP A 41 -3.58 2.60 -11.21
C TRP A 41 -3.22 3.54 -12.38
N GLN A 42 -4.20 4.25 -12.92
CA GLN A 42 -3.97 5.24 -13.97
C GLN A 42 -2.95 6.30 -13.53
N TRP A 43 -3.09 6.84 -12.31
CA TRP A 43 -2.12 7.81 -11.78
C TRP A 43 -0.70 7.25 -11.72
N ILE A 44 -0.54 6.00 -11.27
CA ILE A 44 0.78 5.36 -11.19
C ILE A 44 1.38 5.17 -12.59
N GLN A 45 0.57 4.77 -13.58
CA GLN A 45 1.03 4.59 -14.96
C GLN A 45 1.44 5.92 -15.61
N ASP A 46 0.63 6.96 -15.43
CA ASP A 46 0.89 8.31 -15.98
C ASP A 46 2.20 8.89 -15.43
N GLU A 47 2.52 8.60 -14.17
CA GLU A 47 3.69 9.11 -13.46
C GLU A 47 4.89 8.15 -13.53
N HIS A 48 4.88 7.08 -14.34
CA HIS A 48 5.94 6.06 -14.34
C HIS A 48 7.37 6.61 -14.57
N ARG A 49 7.51 7.75 -15.27
CA ARG A 49 8.82 8.41 -15.49
C ARG A 49 9.31 9.17 -14.27
N ARG A 50 8.39 9.60 -13.41
CA ARG A 50 8.64 10.30 -12.15
C ARG A 50 7.66 9.76 -11.10
N PRO A 51 7.89 8.52 -10.63
CA PRO A 51 6.97 7.83 -9.73
C PRO A 51 6.68 8.66 -8.48
N PHE A 52 5.56 8.37 -7.83
CA PHE A 52 5.30 8.93 -6.50
C PHE A 52 6.40 8.46 -5.54
N ASP A 53 6.78 9.31 -4.59
CA ASP A 53 7.72 8.91 -3.55
C ASP A 53 7.14 7.75 -2.73
N LEU A 54 5.83 7.80 -2.44
CA LEU A 54 5.12 6.70 -1.79
C LEU A 54 3.64 6.66 -2.20
N VAL A 55 3.17 5.45 -2.57
CA VAL A 55 1.73 5.14 -2.74
C VAL A 55 1.20 4.50 -1.46
N ILE A 56 0.07 5.00 -0.95
CA ILE A 56 -0.62 4.48 0.23
C ILE A 56 -1.89 3.77 -0.25
N LEU A 57 -1.97 2.47 0.01
CA LEU A 57 -3.08 1.62 -0.42
C LEU A 57 -3.99 1.29 0.75
N ASP A 58 -5.28 1.61 0.67
CA ASP A 58 -6.24 1.03 1.59
C ASP A 58 -6.35 -0.47 1.34
N LEU A 59 -5.95 -1.25 2.33
CA LEU A 59 -6.00 -2.71 2.27
C LEU A 59 -7.44 -3.23 2.22
N ALA A 60 -8.37 -2.50 2.83
CA ALA A 60 -9.79 -2.85 2.87
C ALA A 60 -10.56 -2.39 1.62
N LEU A 61 -9.87 -1.88 0.60
CA LEU A 61 -10.50 -1.44 -0.65
C LEU A 61 -11.17 -2.64 -1.34
N ASP A 62 -12.50 -2.62 -1.44
CA ASP A 62 -13.29 -3.70 -2.03
C ASP A 62 -14.09 -3.26 -3.25
N LYS A 63 -13.36 -2.79 -4.27
CA LYS A 63 -13.91 -2.57 -5.61
C LYS A 63 -13.16 -3.44 -6.58
N LYS A 64 -13.74 -4.60 -6.91
CA LYS A 64 -13.18 -5.52 -7.90
C LYS A 64 -13.06 -4.79 -9.24
N THR A 65 -11.94 -4.99 -9.92
CA THR A 65 -11.67 -4.41 -11.23
C THR A 65 -11.18 -5.51 -12.15
N GLU A 66 -11.65 -5.53 -13.39
CA GLU A 66 -11.26 -6.59 -14.33
C GLU A 66 -9.74 -6.59 -14.57
N GLU A 67 -9.15 -5.40 -14.56
CA GLU A 67 -7.71 -5.16 -14.72
C GLU A 67 -6.87 -5.96 -13.71
N PHE A 68 -7.35 -6.21 -12.49
CA PHE A 68 -6.60 -6.90 -11.43
C PHE A 68 -7.09 -8.34 -11.14
N THR A 69 -7.90 -8.91 -12.03
CA THR A 69 -8.50 -10.25 -11.85
C THR A 69 -7.48 -11.33 -11.47
N LYS A 70 -6.29 -11.31 -12.07
CA LYS A 70 -5.24 -12.31 -11.80
C LYS A 70 -4.76 -12.23 -10.35
N GLU A 71 -4.41 -11.04 -9.87
CA GLU A 71 -3.94 -10.80 -8.50
C GLU A 71 -5.05 -11.05 -7.49
N GLN A 72 -6.28 -10.64 -7.79
CA GLN A 72 -7.44 -10.89 -6.93
C GLN A 72 -7.71 -12.39 -6.78
N ASN A 73 -7.60 -13.18 -7.85
CA ASN A 73 -7.76 -14.63 -7.78
C ASN A 73 -6.68 -15.31 -6.92
N ILE A 74 -5.43 -14.83 -6.95
CA ILE A 74 -4.35 -15.35 -6.10
C ILE A 74 -4.70 -15.12 -4.62
N ILE A 75 -5.12 -13.90 -4.28
CA ILE A 75 -5.52 -13.54 -2.92
C ILE A 75 -6.73 -14.37 -2.48
N TRP A 76 -7.75 -14.45 -3.33
CA TRP A 76 -8.97 -15.19 -3.04
C TRP A 76 -8.70 -16.68 -2.81
N ASN A 77 -7.87 -17.32 -3.63
CA ASN A 77 -7.47 -18.71 -3.42
C ASN A 77 -6.75 -18.91 -2.08
N ALA A 78 -5.89 -17.97 -1.67
CA ALA A 78 -5.24 -18.02 -0.37
C ALA A 78 -6.22 -17.82 0.79
N MET A 79 -7.25 -16.97 0.62
CA MET A 79 -8.31 -16.76 1.62
C MET A 79 -9.27 -17.95 1.72
N ARG A 80 -9.59 -18.62 0.60
CA ARG A 80 -10.52 -19.76 0.53
C ARG A 80 -10.04 -20.95 1.36
N LEU A 81 -8.73 -21.16 1.42
CA LEU A 81 -8.11 -22.18 2.27
C LEU A 81 -8.36 -21.94 3.77
N ARG A 82 -8.92 -20.79 4.15
CA ARG A 82 -9.16 -20.35 5.53
C ARG A 82 -10.60 -19.91 5.78
N HIS A 83 -11.52 -20.13 4.85
CA HIS A 83 -12.93 -19.73 4.94
C HIS A 83 -13.17 -18.21 5.09
N LEU A 84 -12.35 -17.38 4.41
CA LEU A 84 -12.38 -15.91 4.48
C LEU A 84 -12.78 -15.24 3.15
N ASP A 85 -13.60 -15.93 2.38
CA ASP A 85 -13.85 -15.71 0.94
C ASP A 85 -14.53 -14.36 0.60
N LEU A 86 -15.01 -13.64 1.63
CA LEU A 86 -15.74 -12.37 1.53
C LEU A 86 -14.90 -11.16 1.93
N LEU A 87 -13.61 -11.32 2.22
CA LEU A 87 -12.77 -10.19 2.63
C LEU A 87 -12.31 -9.36 1.43
N PRO A 88 -12.12 -8.04 1.62
CA PRO A 88 -11.56 -7.16 0.60
C PRO A 88 -10.23 -7.68 0.06
N SER A 89 -10.05 -7.59 -1.26
CA SER A 89 -8.83 -8.07 -1.95
C SER A 89 -8.15 -7.02 -2.82
N SER A 90 -8.83 -5.92 -3.15
CA SER A 90 -8.39 -5.03 -4.24
C SER A 90 -7.14 -4.22 -3.86
N GLY A 91 -7.06 -3.75 -2.61
CA GLY A 91 -5.87 -3.06 -2.11
C GLY A 91 -4.61 -3.91 -2.22
N GLN A 92 -4.67 -5.14 -1.67
CA GLN A 92 -3.54 -6.08 -1.77
C GLN A 92 -3.27 -6.54 -3.21
N ALA A 93 -4.29 -6.61 -4.07
CA ALA A 93 -4.10 -6.98 -5.47
C ALA A 93 -3.20 -5.98 -6.20
N MET A 94 -3.39 -4.68 -5.96
CA MET A 94 -2.49 -3.66 -6.52
C MET A 94 -1.11 -3.71 -5.91
N GLY A 95 -0.97 -3.86 -4.59
CA GLY A 95 0.36 -3.97 -4.00
C GLY A 95 1.12 -5.20 -4.50
N LEU A 96 0.45 -6.35 -4.70
CA LEU A 96 1.06 -7.53 -5.32
C LEU A 96 1.55 -7.24 -6.76
N ARG A 97 0.78 -6.49 -7.55
CA ARG A 97 1.20 -6.08 -8.89
C ARG A 97 2.41 -5.15 -8.84
N LEU A 98 2.38 -4.14 -7.96
CA LEU A 98 3.49 -3.21 -7.75
C LEU A 98 4.74 -3.95 -7.29
N TRP A 99 4.60 -4.92 -6.38
CA TRP A 99 5.69 -5.77 -5.94
C TRP A 99 6.34 -6.50 -7.10
N ARG A 100 5.55 -7.23 -7.91
CA ARG A 100 6.06 -8.01 -9.04
C ARG A 100 6.71 -7.14 -10.11
N LYS A 101 6.22 -5.91 -10.27
CA LYS A 101 6.76 -4.92 -11.23
C LYS A 101 7.72 -3.91 -10.59
N ARG A 102 8.16 -4.11 -9.35
CA ARG A 102 8.86 -3.09 -8.55
C ARG A 102 10.11 -2.52 -9.24
N ARG A 103 10.86 -3.35 -9.96
CA ARG A 103 12.06 -2.93 -10.71
C ARG A 103 11.73 -2.12 -11.95
N GLU A 104 10.66 -2.47 -12.64
CA GLU A 104 10.19 -1.77 -13.84
C GLU A 104 9.56 -0.43 -13.47
N MET A 105 8.64 -0.44 -12.50
CA MET A 105 7.85 0.73 -12.13
C MET A 105 8.56 1.64 -11.13
N ARG A 106 9.54 1.12 -10.38
CA ARG A 106 10.26 1.82 -9.31
C ARG A 106 9.34 2.52 -8.30
N GLN A 107 8.15 1.96 -8.09
CA GLN A 107 7.10 2.55 -7.25
C GLN A 107 7.14 1.93 -5.85
N ARG A 108 7.43 2.76 -4.84
CA ARG A 108 7.31 2.39 -3.43
C ARG A 108 5.85 2.46 -3.00
N TYR A 109 5.46 1.59 -2.10
CA TYR A 109 4.12 1.63 -1.52
C TYR A 109 4.09 1.09 -0.10
N CYS A 110 3.06 1.50 0.64
CA CYS A 110 2.67 0.90 1.91
C CYS A 110 1.16 0.69 1.94
N TYR A 111 0.71 -0.11 2.88
CA TYR A 111 -0.70 -0.31 3.15
C TYR A 111 -1.15 0.53 4.33
N MET A 112 -2.43 0.88 4.31
CA MET A 112 -3.13 1.51 5.40
C MET A 112 -4.44 0.74 5.63
N THR A 113 -4.76 0.42 6.89
CA THR A 113 -5.93 -0.42 7.21
C THR A 113 -6.41 -0.18 8.64
N ASN A 114 -7.65 -0.53 8.95
CA ASN A 114 -8.11 -0.71 10.34
C ASN A 114 -8.06 -2.19 10.77
N ASN A 115 -7.69 -3.08 9.85
CA ASN A 115 -7.80 -4.52 9.99
C ASN A 115 -6.53 -5.15 9.39
N ARG A 116 -5.42 -5.18 10.15
CA ARG A 116 -4.15 -5.77 9.70
C ARG A 116 -4.24 -7.23 9.27
N PHE A 117 -5.16 -7.98 9.85
CA PHE A 117 -5.40 -9.38 9.48
C PHE A 117 -5.86 -9.56 8.03
N LEU A 118 -6.25 -8.49 7.31
CA LEU A 118 -6.55 -8.55 5.89
C LEU A 118 -5.30 -8.79 5.04
N TRP A 119 -4.12 -8.38 5.49
CA TRP A 119 -2.90 -8.49 4.69
C TRP A 119 -2.39 -9.92 4.80
N ARG A 120 -2.16 -10.55 3.64
CA ARG A 120 -1.67 -11.92 3.58
C ARG A 120 -0.21 -11.95 3.14
N PRO A 121 0.72 -12.38 4.01
CA PRO A 121 2.09 -12.59 3.58
C PRO A 121 2.19 -13.79 2.64
N GLN A 122 3.25 -13.83 1.83
CA GLN A 122 3.66 -15.04 1.08
C GLN A 122 2.60 -15.63 0.14
N LEU A 123 1.76 -14.77 -0.47
CA LEU A 123 0.82 -15.17 -1.53
C LEU A 123 1.51 -15.80 -2.74
N ASP A 124 2.79 -15.50 -2.92
CA ASP A 124 3.68 -16.08 -3.91
C ASP A 124 4.93 -16.60 -3.20
N LYS A 125 5.22 -17.91 -3.32
CA LYS A 125 6.36 -18.53 -2.65
C LYS A 125 7.70 -18.18 -3.32
N GLU A 126 7.66 -17.84 -4.60
CA GLU A 126 8.84 -17.53 -5.39
C GLU A 126 9.23 -16.06 -5.22
N ASP A 127 8.24 -15.16 -5.18
CA ASP A 127 8.43 -13.72 -4.97
C ASP A 127 7.49 -13.16 -3.88
N PRO A 128 7.73 -13.51 -2.60
CA PRO A 128 6.86 -13.07 -1.51
C PRO A 128 6.99 -11.57 -1.29
N GLU A 129 5.84 -10.90 -1.31
CA GLU A 129 5.71 -9.49 -0.97
C GLU A 129 6.37 -9.20 0.40
N PHE A 130 7.33 -8.27 0.42
CA PHE A 130 8.05 -7.83 1.62
C PHE A 130 8.79 -8.92 2.43
N GLU A 131 9.29 -9.99 1.79
CA GLU A 131 10.16 -11.06 2.32
C GLU A 131 9.50 -12.33 2.89
N LYS A 132 10.27 -13.44 2.83
CA LYS A 132 9.87 -14.84 3.15
C LYS A 132 9.49 -15.12 4.62
N LYS A 133 9.77 -14.21 5.56
CA LYS A 133 9.63 -14.48 7.01
C LYS A 133 8.43 -13.80 7.67
N ALA A 134 7.61 -13.05 6.94
CA ALA A 134 6.35 -12.56 7.49
C ALA A 134 5.42 -13.75 7.72
N SER A 135 5.28 -14.19 8.98
CA SER A 135 4.24 -15.12 9.41
C SER A 135 3.10 -14.31 9.99
N GLU A 136 1.88 -14.84 9.95
CA GLU A 136 0.67 -14.12 10.41
C GLU A 136 0.62 -13.83 11.93
N GLY A 137 1.64 -14.21 12.70
CA GLY A 137 1.73 -13.93 14.14
C GLY A 137 2.88 -13.01 14.55
N GLU A 138 3.92 -12.87 13.72
CA GLU A 138 5.11 -12.07 14.04
C GLU A 138 5.54 -11.29 12.80
N LEU A 139 4.84 -10.18 12.55
CA LEU A 139 5.34 -9.19 11.61
C LEU A 139 6.60 -8.57 12.21
N SER A 140 7.68 -8.55 11.45
CA SER A 140 8.83 -7.74 11.86
C SER A 140 8.41 -6.28 11.99
N LYS A 141 9.21 -5.49 12.73
CA LYS A 141 8.93 -4.07 12.89
C LYS A 141 8.81 -3.38 11.53
N GLU A 142 9.69 -3.71 10.58
CA GLU A 142 9.66 -3.10 9.24
C GLU A 142 8.36 -3.41 8.50
N ILE A 143 7.87 -4.65 8.56
CA ILE A 143 6.59 -5.00 7.93
C ILE A 143 5.44 -4.29 8.62
N SER A 144 5.48 -4.18 9.95
CA SER A 144 4.49 -3.43 10.72
C SER A 144 4.47 -1.94 10.35
N ASP A 145 5.61 -1.38 9.95
CA ASP A 145 5.77 0.00 9.49
C ASP A 145 5.40 0.17 7.99
N LEU A 146 5.20 -0.93 7.25
CA LEU A 146 4.63 -0.95 5.89
C LEU A 146 3.13 -1.27 5.87
N ILE A 147 2.57 -1.89 6.92
CA ILE A 147 1.14 -2.13 7.09
C ILE A 147 0.59 -1.21 8.19
N LEU A 148 0.32 0.05 7.87
CA LEU A 148 -0.03 1.09 8.83
C LEU A 148 -1.47 0.93 9.34
N GLU A 149 -1.67 1.00 10.66
CA GLU A 149 -3.00 1.12 11.26
C GLU A 149 -3.53 2.55 11.07
N LYS A 150 -4.70 2.72 10.44
CA LYS A 150 -5.38 4.01 10.23
C LYS A 150 -5.58 4.75 11.55
N SER A 151 -5.96 4.03 12.61
CA SER A 151 -6.14 4.58 13.96
C SER A 151 -4.85 5.13 14.60
N SER A 152 -3.68 4.68 14.11
CA SER A 152 -2.37 5.15 14.59
C SER A 152 -1.88 6.40 13.85
N ILE A 153 -2.51 6.75 12.72
CA ILE A 153 -2.16 7.92 11.92
C ILE A 153 -2.85 9.13 12.54
N ARG A 154 -2.05 9.97 13.18
CA ARG A 154 -2.47 11.16 13.93
C ARG A 154 -1.91 12.41 13.29
N LEU A 155 -2.34 13.55 13.81
CA LEU A 155 -2.02 14.84 13.21
C LEU A 155 -0.52 15.16 13.24
N ASP A 156 0.18 14.64 14.24
CA ASP A 156 1.58 14.90 14.56
C ASP A 156 2.55 13.89 13.96
N ASN A 157 2.08 12.73 13.46
CA ASN A 157 2.95 11.62 13.07
C ASN A 157 2.77 11.10 11.63
N VAL A 158 1.83 11.63 10.85
CA VAL A 158 1.52 11.11 9.51
C VAL A 158 2.73 11.21 8.56
N ALA A 159 3.43 12.35 8.56
CA ALA A 159 4.59 12.56 7.69
C ALA A 159 5.73 11.59 8.08
N GLU A 160 6.03 11.49 9.37
CA GLU A 160 7.07 10.60 9.89
C GLU A 160 6.78 9.13 9.52
N LYS A 161 5.53 8.66 9.69
CA LYS A 161 5.16 7.29 9.33
C LYS A 161 5.35 7.00 7.84
N PHE A 162 5.02 7.96 6.97
CA PHE A 162 5.19 7.79 5.53
C PHE A 162 6.67 7.87 5.11
N GLU A 163 7.46 8.74 5.74
CA GLU A 163 8.90 8.80 5.54
C GLU A 163 9.60 7.51 6.00
N ILE A 164 9.18 6.92 7.13
CA ILE A 164 9.67 5.61 7.58
C ILE A 164 9.35 4.53 6.55
N ALA A 165 8.10 4.46 6.08
CA ALA A 165 7.70 3.49 5.06
C ALA A 165 8.52 3.65 3.77
N HIS A 166 8.75 4.89 3.31
CA HIS A 166 9.63 5.18 2.18
C HIS A 166 11.05 4.67 2.42
N LYS A 167 11.64 4.99 3.59
CA LYS A 167 13.01 4.61 3.92
C LYS A 167 13.21 3.11 3.98
N ILE A 168 12.23 2.34 4.45
CA ILE A 168 12.32 0.88 4.47
C ILE A 168 12.56 0.33 3.05
N TRP A 169 11.88 0.86 2.03
CA TRP A 169 12.11 0.45 0.64
C TRP A 169 13.55 0.71 0.17
N ASP A 170 14.13 1.85 0.55
CA ASP A 170 15.50 2.22 0.19
C ASP A 170 16.52 1.36 0.92
N ASP A 171 16.36 1.18 2.24
CA ASP A 171 17.25 0.38 3.08
C ASP A 171 17.26 -1.09 2.62
N LYS A 172 16.10 -1.60 2.19
CA LYS A 172 15.94 -2.96 1.65
C LYS A 172 16.34 -3.11 0.19
N LYS A 173 16.56 -2.00 -0.52
CA LYS A 173 16.94 -1.96 -1.93
C LYS A 173 15.99 -2.77 -2.84
N TRP A 174 14.71 -2.84 -2.49
CA TRP A 174 13.76 -3.70 -3.23
C TRP A 174 13.48 -3.23 -4.67
N LEU A 175 13.84 -1.99 -5.01
CA LEU A 175 13.71 -1.45 -6.36
C LEU A 175 14.91 -1.79 -7.27
N GLU A 176 16.00 -2.38 -6.73
CA GLU A 176 17.20 -2.84 -7.47
C GLU A 176 17.04 -4.28 -7.97
#